data_AF-A0A819NA69-F1
#
_entry.id   AF-A0A819NA69-F1
#
_cell.length_a   1.000
_cell.length_b   1.000
_cell.length_c   1.000
_cell.angle_alpha   90.00
_cell.angle_beta   90.00
_cell.angle_gamma   90.00
#
_symmetry.space_group_name_H-M   'P 1'
#
loop_
_entity.id
_entity.type
_entity.pdbx_description
1 polymer ?
#
loop_
_entity_poly.entity_id
_entity_poly.type
_entity_poly.pdbx_seq_one_letter_code
_entity_poly.pdbx_strand_id
1 'polypeptide(L)' 'MIIRNATPEDLINMQNCNLLCLPENYQLKYYFYHGLSWPQLSYVAEDDNGKIVGYVLAKMEDDSDDAIPHGHITSL' A
#
# COMPACT_ATOMS: atom_id res chain seq x y z
N MET A 1 14.16 8.94 -8.99
CA MET A 1 12.85 8.43 -8.48
C MET A 1 12.41 7.24 -9.32
N ILE A 2 12.27 6.09 -8.69
CA ILE A 2 11.91 4.82 -9.33
C ILE A 2 10.54 4.39 -8.81
N ILE A 3 9.59 4.12 -9.71
CA ILE A 3 8.28 3.58 -9.35
C ILE A 3 8.30 2.08 -9.63
N ARG A 4 7.96 1.28 -8.62
CA ARG A 4 7.88 -0.17 -8.74
C ARG A 4 6.77 -0.75 -7.88
N ASN A 5 6.40 -1.98 -8.19
CA ASN A 5 5.46 -2.73 -7.36
C ASN A 5 6.04 -2.90 -5.94
N ALA A 6 5.19 -2.74 -4.92
CA ALA A 6 5.55 -2.92 -3.54
C ALA A 6 5.83 -4.41 -3.25
N THR A 7 6.86 -4.66 -2.44
CA THR A 7 7.20 -5.99 -1.94
C THR A 7 6.92 -6.07 -0.43
N PRO A 8 6.83 -7.28 0.16
CA PRO A 8 6.62 -7.41 1.60
C PRO A 8 7.69 -6.70 2.46
N GLU A 9 8.91 -6.55 1.94
CA GLU A 9 10.02 -5.85 2.62
C GLU A 9 9.77 -4.33 2.70
N ASP A 10 8.94 -3.78 1.81
CA ASP A 10 8.62 -2.36 1.77
C ASP A 10 7.56 -1.94 2.78
N LEU A 11 6.74 -2.88 3.28
CA LEU A 11 5.53 -2.58 4.06
C LEU A 11 5.82 -1.79 5.34
N ILE A 12 6.97 -2.05 5.98
CA ILE A 12 7.41 -1.29 7.17
C ILE A 12 7.74 0.16 6.78
N ASN A 13 8.40 0.35 5.63
CA ASN A 13 8.74 1.69 5.15
C ASN A 13 7.50 2.45 4.66
N MET A 14 6.51 1.76 4.07
CA MET A 14 5.20 2.34 3.75
C MET A 14 4.48 2.81 5.01
N GLN A 15 4.46 2.00 6.08
CA GLN A 15 3.88 2.40 7.36
C GLN A 15 4.58 3.61 7.97
N ASN A 16 5.91 3.68 7.89
CA ASN A 16 6.66 4.86 8.35
C ASN A 16 6.28 6.10 7.55
N CYS A 17 6.09 5.99 6.24
CA CYS A 17 5.64 7.10 5.40
C CYS A 17 4.23 7.55 5.77
N ASN A 18 3.31 6.62 6.03
CA ASN A 18 1.94 6.90 6.49
C ASN A 18 1.95 7.70 7.81
N LEU A 19 2.72 7.26 8.80
CA LEU A 19 2.86 7.92 10.10
C LEU A 19 3.38 9.36 10.01
N LEU A 20 4.21 9.65 9.00
CA LEU A 20 4.77 10.99 8.79
C LEU A 20 3.81 11.91 8.03
N CYS A 21 2.99 11.37 7.13
CA CYS A 21 2.25 12.17 6.16
C CYS A 21 0.74 12.23 6.42
N LEU A 22 0.18 11.27 7.14
CA LEU A 22 -1.27 11.13 7.33
C LEU A 22 -1.65 11.00 8.81
N PRO A 23 -2.75 11.66 9.23
CA PRO A 23 -3.28 11.47 10.58
C PRO A 23 -3.96 10.10 10.75
N GLU A 24 -4.46 9.51 9.67
CA GLU A 24 -5.09 8.19 9.67
C GLU A 24 -4.05 7.09 9.48
N ASN A 25 -3.91 6.26 10.51
CA ASN A 25 -2.84 5.28 10.64
C ASN A 25 -3.40 3.88 10.79
N TYR A 26 -2.70 2.90 10.23
CA TYR A 26 -3.10 1.49 10.28
C TYR A 26 -2.04 0.61 10.94
N GLN A 27 -2.48 -0.45 11.61
CA GLN A 27 -1.59 -1.47 12.14
C GLN A 27 -0.90 -2.23 11.02
N LEU A 28 0.32 -2.72 11.26
CA LEU A 28 1.11 -3.46 10.25
C LEU A 28 0.37 -4.70 9.70
N LYS A 29 -0.50 -5.32 10.52
CA LYS A 29 -1.40 -6.39 10.08
C LYS A 29 -2.23 -5.99 8.84
N TYR A 30 -2.68 -4.75 8.76
CA TYR A 30 -3.50 -4.26 7.66
C TYR A 30 -2.69 -4.08 6.37
N TYR A 31 -1.43 -3.63 6.48
CA TYR A 31 -0.49 -3.59 5.36
C TYR A 31 -0.18 -5.00 4.83
N PHE A 32 0.06 -5.97 5.72
CA PHE A 32 0.24 -7.37 5.32
C PHE A 32 -0.99 -7.95 4.63
N TYR A 33 -2.20 -7.64 5.13
CA TYR A 33 -3.43 -8.08 4.49
C TYR A 33 -3.52 -7.58 3.03
N HIS A 34 -3.19 -6.31 2.76
CA HIS A 34 -3.15 -5.79 1.39
C HIS A 34 -2.06 -6.46 0.54
N GLY A 35 -0.83 -6.49 1.04
CA GLY A 35 0.31 -7.01 0.31
C GLY A 35 0.25 -8.51 0.02
N LEU A 36 -0.49 -9.29 0.81
CA LEU A 36 -0.68 -10.71 0.60
C LEU A 36 -1.95 -11.05 -0.19
N SER A 37 -3.01 -10.24 -0.06
CA SER A 37 -4.27 -10.49 -0.78
C SER A 37 -4.23 -9.96 -2.21
N TRP A 38 -3.61 -8.79 -2.43
CA TRP A 38 -3.51 -8.14 -3.74
C TRP A 38 -2.11 -7.56 -3.99
N PRO A 39 -1.07 -8.42 -4.10
CA PRO A 39 0.33 -8.00 -4.24
C PRO A 39 0.62 -7.16 -5.50
N GLN A 40 -0.27 -7.13 -6.48
CA GLN A 40 -0.09 -6.38 -7.73
C GLN A 40 -0.62 -4.94 -7.67
N LEU A 41 -1.39 -4.58 -6.64
CA LEU A 41 -2.13 -3.32 -6.62
C LEU A 41 -1.39 -2.18 -5.92
N SER A 42 -0.46 -2.50 -5.01
CA SER A 42 0.26 -1.50 -4.23
C SER A 42 1.61 -1.19 -4.86
N TYR A 43 1.98 0.09 -4.92
CA TYR A 43 3.23 0.54 -5.52
C TYR A 43 3.98 1.44 -4.56
N VAL A 44 5.30 1.49 -4.72
CA VAL A 44 6.18 2.40 -3.99
C VAL A 44 6.95 3.28 -4.96
N ALA A 45 7.29 4.47 -4.49
CA ALA A 45 8.23 5.35 -5.15
C ALA A 45 9.47 5.51 -4.29
N GLU A 46 10.64 5.30 -4.90
CA GLU A 46 11.93 5.28 -4.24
C GLU A 46 12.81 6.42 -4.74
N ASP A 47 13.63 6.99 -3.86
CA ASP A 47 14.73 7.85 -4.28
C ASP A 47 15.91 7.05 -4.84
N ASP A 48 16.95 7.73 -5.30
CA ASP A 48 18.10 7.08 -5.93
C ASP A 48 18.98 6.28 -4.92
N ASN A 49 18.68 6.39 -3.62
CA ASN A 49 19.31 5.61 -2.54
C ASN A 49 18.44 4.43 -2.09
N GLY A 50 17.31 4.17 -2.75
CA GLY A 50 16.37 3.10 -2.39
C GLY A 50 15.48 3.41 -1.19
N LYS A 51 15.42 4.68 -0.75
CA LYS A 51 14.50 5.08 0.32
C LYS A 51 13.10 5.27 -0.25
N ILE A 52 12.10 4.67 0.40
CA ILE A 52 10.69 4.93 0.08
C ILE A 52 10.35 6.39 0.41
N VAL A 53 9.92 7.13 -0.61
CA VAL A 53 9.52 8.55 -0.52
C VAL A 53 8.04 8.76 -0.81
N GLY A 54 7.33 7.71 -1.22
CA GLY A 54 5.88 7.69 -1.40
C GLY A 54 5.39 6.28 -1.66
N TYR A 55 4.10 6.04 -1.47
CA TYR A 55 3.48 4.74 -1.72
C TYR A 55 2.02 4.90 -2.10
N VAL A 56 1.45 3.88 -2.74
CA VAL A 56 0.00 3.70 -2.84
C VAL A 56 -0.34 2.33 -2.28
N LEU A 57 -1.28 2.29 -1.35
CA LEU A 57 -1.84 1.07 -0.77
C LEU A 57 -3.26 0.91 -1.31
N ALA A 58 -3.50 -0.18 -2.04
CA ALA A 58 -4.78 -0.41 -2.71
C ALA A 58 -5.25 -1.85 -2.55
N LYS A 59 -6.58 -2.03 -2.55
CA LYS A 59 -7.25 -3.33 -2.49
C LYS A 59 -8.35 -3.44 -3.55
N MET A 60 -8.87 -4.64 -3.74
CA MET A 60 -10.20 -4.82 -4.34
C MET A 60 -11.24 -4.73 -3.22
N GLU A 61 -12.43 -4.19 -3.51
CA GLU A 61 -13.55 -4.31 -2.57
C GLU A 61 -14.09 -5.75 -2.55
N ASP A 62 -14.23 -6.29 -1.34
CA ASP A 62 -14.59 -7.68 -1.08
C ASP A 62 -15.78 -7.85 -0.12
N ASP A 63 -16.43 -6.75 0.30
CA ASP A 63 -17.52 -6.76 1.29
C ASP A 63 -18.91 -7.15 0.72
N SER A 64 -19.02 -7.44 -0.58
CA SER A 64 -20.31 -7.84 -1.19
C SER A 64 -20.16 -8.72 -2.43
N ASP A 65 -20.71 -9.94 -2.36
CA ASP A 65 -20.65 -10.96 -3.43
C ASP A 65 -21.37 -10.55 -4.73
N ASP A 66 -22.37 -9.66 -4.64
CA ASP A 66 -23.18 -9.21 -5.79
C ASP A 66 -22.68 -7.89 -6.42
N ALA A 67 -21.60 -7.29 -5.91
CA ALA A 67 -21.06 -6.06 -6.47
C ALA A 67 -20.14 -6.31 -7.66
N ILE A 68 -20.17 -5.38 -8.62
CA ILE A 68 -19.21 -5.35 -9.73
C ILE A 68 -17.81 -5.18 -9.13
N PRO A 69 -16.81 -6.01 -9.50
CA PRO A 69 -15.44 -5.87 -8.99
C PRO A 69 -14.88 -4.46 -9.26
N HIS A 70 -14.46 -3.78 -8.21
CA HIS A 70 -13.85 -2.45 -8.30
C HIS A 70 -12.70 -2.32 -7.30
N GLY A 71 -11.72 -1.50 -7.69
CA GLY A 71 -10.55 -1.20 -6.85
C GLY A 71 -10.84 -0.08 -5.87
N HIS A 72 -10.15 -0.10 -4.74
CA HIS A 72 -10.20 0.91 -3.70
C HIS A 72 -8.78 1.40 -3.37
N ILE A 73 -8.62 2.72 -3.27
CA ILE A 73 -7.38 3.34 -2.79
C ILE A 73 -7.51 3.53 -1.28
N THR A 74 -6.80 2.71 -0.53
CA THR A 74 -6.79 2.75 0.93
C THR A 74 -5.96 3.92 1.44
N SER A 75 -4.80 4.19 0.81
CA SER A 75 -3.89 5.25 1.25
C SER A 75 -2.90 5.66 0.14
N LEU A 76 -2.57 6.94 0.05
CA LEU A 76 -1.63 7.57 -0.91
C LEU A 76 -0.97 8.80 -0.29
#